data_AF-T1H0P2-F1
#
_entry.id   AF-T1H0P2-F1
#
_cell.length_a   1.000
_cell.length_b   1.000
_cell.length_c   1.000
_cell.angle_alpha   90.00
_cell.angle_beta   90.00
_cell.angle_gamma   90.00
#
_symmetry.space_group_name_H-M   'P 1'
#
loop_
_entity.id
_entity.type
_entity.pdbx_description
1 polymer ?
#
loop_
_entity_poly.entity_id
_entity_poly.type
_entity_poly.pdbx_seq_one_letter_code
_entity_poly.pdbx_strand_id
1 'polypeptide(L)'
;MWVPLTESGIVIYNWSSQIANALNLEIGDPVDIIEETDSWFRGSTRRSKKPGIFPKNIVYCKKNLNYDNVVNECTEILREWFDIWKRLYV
;
A
#
# COMPACT_ATOMS: atom_id res chain seq x y z
N MET A 1 -14.74 -13.83 -10.02
CA MET A 1 -15.43 -13.77 -8.71
C MET A 1 -14.44 -13.26 -7.69
N TRP A 2 -14.84 -12.41 -6.73
CA TRP A 2 -13.93 -11.95 -5.67
C TRP A 2 -13.61 -13.09 -4.72
N VAL A 3 -12.32 -13.30 -4.44
CA VAL A 3 -11.80 -14.33 -3.55
C VAL A 3 -11.10 -13.63 -2.38
N PRO A 4 -11.41 -13.98 -1.12
CA PRO A 4 -10.68 -13.45 0.03
C PRO A 4 -9.19 -13.81 -0.04
N LEU A 5 -8.33 -12.82 0.14
CA LEU A 5 -6.89 -12.97 0.16
C LEU A 5 -6.34 -12.04 1.24
N THR A 6 -5.55 -12.56 2.18
CA THR A 6 -4.86 -11.74 3.18
C THR A 6 -3.38 -11.72 2.84
N GLU A 7 -2.99 -10.74 2.02
CA GLU A 7 -1.60 -10.49 1.65
C GLU A 7 -1.28 -9.00 1.77
N SER A 8 -0.02 -8.68 2.04
CA SER A 8 0.46 -7.30 1.98
C SER A 8 1.46 -7.17 0.83
N GLY A 9 1.47 -6.00 0.20
CA GLY A 9 2.32 -5.71 -0.94
C GLY A 9 2.82 -4.28 -0.92
N ILE A 10 3.75 -3.99 -1.84
CA ILE A 10 4.26 -2.66 -2.09
C ILE A 10 3.87 -2.25 -3.51
N VAL A 11 3.38 -1.03 -3.66
CA VAL A 11 3.04 -0.46 -4.95
C VAL A 11 4.31 -0.15 -5.73
N ILE A 12 4.42 -0.67 -6.95
CA ILE A 12 5.59 -0.49 -7.82
C ILE A 12 5.37 0.52 -8.95
N TYR A 13 4.13 0.99 -9.14
CA TYR A 13 3.79 2.03 -10.11
C TYR A 13 2.68 2.95 -9.57
N ASN A 14 2.75 4.23 -9.91
CA ASN A 14 1.69 5.19 -9.59
C ASN A 14 0.39 4.79 -10.31
N TRP A 15 -0.72 4.84 -9.58
CA TRP A 15 -2.04 4.57 -10.11
C TRP A 15 -3.03 5.62 -9.62
N SER A 16 -3.69 6.27 -10.57
CA SER A 16 -4.76 7.21 -10.31
C SER A 16 -5.88 6.92 -11.29
N SER A 17 -7.09 6.76 -10.79
CA SER A 17 -8.24 6.44 -11.62
C SER A 17 -9.51 7.08 -11.08
N GLN A 18 -10.40 7.43 -12.01
CA GLN A 18 -11.73 7.97 -11.71
C GLN A 18 -12.80 6.87 -11.61
N ILE A 19 -12.41 5.60 -11.72
CA ILE A 19 -13.32 4.47 -11.56
C ILE A 19 -13.92 4.51 -10.15
N ALA A 20 -15.21 4.22 -10.03
CA ALA A 20 -15.88 4.12 -8.74
C ALA A 20 -15.16 3.12 -7.84
N ASN A 21 -14.85 3.53 -6.60
CA ASN A 21 -14.09 2.76 -5.62
C ASN A 21 -12.62 2.48 -5.99
N ALA A 22 -12.05 3.14 -6.99
CA ALA A 22 -10.61 3.05 -7.24
C ALA A 22 -9.83 3.65 -6.07
N LEU A 23 -8.76 2.96 -5.68
CA LEU A 23 -7.80 3.48 -4.71
C LEU A 23 -6.65 4.14 -5.47
N ASN A 24 -6.41 5.43 -5.20
CA ASN A 24 -5.22 6.10 -5.71
C ASN A 24 -4.00 5.63 -4.92
N LEU A 25 -2.97 5.23 -5.65
CA LEU A 25 -1.76 4.63 -5.10
C LEU A 25 -0.53 5.32 -5.66
N GLU A 26 0.45 5.54 -4.81
CA GLU A 26 1.77 6.04 -5.20
C GLU A 26 2.81 4.96 -5.01
N ILE A 27 3.87 5.02 -5.82
CA ILE A 27 4.99 4.10 -5.76
C ILE A 27 5.60 4.09 -4.35
N GLY A 28 5.86 2.89 -3.83
CA GLY A 28 6.36 2.69 -2.48
C GLY A 28 5.29 2.63 -1.38
N ASP A 29 4.02 2.87 -1.70
CA ASP A 29 2.95 2.70 -0.72
C ASP A 29 2.83 1.24 -0.26
N PRO A 30 2.75 0.99 1.06
CA PRO A 30 2.30 -0.29 1.57
C PRO A 30 0.78 -0.41 1.37
N VAL A 31 0.35 -1.56 0.85
CA VAL A 31 -1.05 -1.91 0.66
C VAL A 31 -1.36 -3.25 1.31
N ASP A 32 -2.49 -3.29 1.99
CA ASP A 32 -3.07 -4.51 2.55
C ASP A 32 -4.18 -4.98 1.62
N ILE A 33 -4.01 -6.17 1.06
CA ILE A 33 -4.95 -6.81 0.14
C ILE A 33 -5.89 -7.68 0.97
N ILE A 34 -7.18 -7.56 0.67
CA ILE A 34 -8.27 -8.24 1.39
C ILE A 34 -9.00 -9.19 0.44
N GLU A 35 -9.10 -8.84 -0.84
CA GLU A 35 -9.75 -9.67 -1.86
C GLU A 35 -9.03 -9.56 -3.21
N GLU A 36 -9.13 -10.59 -4.04
CA GLU A 36 -8.60 -10.60 -5.39
C GLU A 36 -9.62 -11.13 -6.42
N THR A 37 -9.46 -10.69 -7.66
CA THR A 37 -10.05 -11.25 -8.89
C THR A 37 -8.93 -11.50 -9.88
N ASP A 38 -9.17 -12.04 -11.08
CA ASP A 38 -8.07 -12.38 -12.01
C ASP A 38 -7.12 -11.21 -12.32
N SER A 39 -7.64 -9.98 -12.44
CA SER A 39 -6.87 -8.79 -12.83
C SER A 39 -6.81 -7.68 -11.78
N TRP A 40 -7.60 -7.79 -10.71
CA TRP A 40 -7.76 -6.73 -9.71
C TRP A 40 -7.51 -7.23 -8.28
N PHE A 41 -6.93 -6.36 -7.48
CA PHE A 41 -6.92 -6.46 -6.02
C PHE A 41 -7.90 -5.46 -5.43
N ARG A 42 -8.42 -5.81 -4.27
CA ARG A 42 -9.15 -4.90 -3.39
C ARG A 42 -8.44 -4.86 -2.05
N GLY A 43 -8.18 -3.66 -1.58
CA GLY A 43 -7.37 -3.45 -0.40
C GLY A 43 -7.40 -2.02 0.09
N SER A 44 -6.60 -1.74 1.10
CA SER A 44 -6.43 -0.42 1.69
C SER A 44 -4.96 -0.07 1.83
N THR A 45 -4.66 1.22 1.79
CA THR A 45 -3.36 1.76 2.20
C THR A 45 -3.53 2.44 3.56
N ARG A 46 -2.44 2.62 4.31
CA ARG A 46 -2.44 3.38 5.57
C ARG A 46 -2.99 4.80 5.43
N ARG A 47 -2.86 5.39 4.24
CA ARG A 47 -3.37 6.74 3.92
C ARG A 47 -4.88 6.79 3.66
N SER A 48 -5.52 5.65 3.40
CA SER A 48 -6.95 5.57 3.07
C SER A 48 -7.76 4.91 4.17
N LYS A 49 -8.84 5.57 4.59
CA LYS A 49 -9.82 4.98 5.54
C LYS A 49 -10.73 3.94 4.91
N LYS A 50 -10.84 3.90 3.58
CA LYS A 50 -11.78 3.01 2.87
C LYS A 50 -11.03 2.09 1.90
N PRO A 51 -11.40 0.80 1.83
CA PRO A 51 -10.84 -0.09 0.85
C PRO A 51 -11.31 0.29 -0.56
N GLY A 52 -10.41 0.18 -1.52
CA GLY A 52 -10.69 0.40 -2.93
C GLY A 52 -10.05 -0.67 -3.81
N ILE A 53 -10.27 -0.58 -5.11
CA ILE A 53 -9.75 -1.52 -6.10
C ILE A 53 -8.57 -0.94 -6.85
N PHE A 54 -7.62 -1.80 -7.19
CA PHE A 54 -6.43 -1.46 -7.97
C PHE A 54 -5.94 -2.66 -8.78
N PRO A 55 -5.29 -2.44 -9.94
CA PRO A 55 -4.76 -3.53 -10.76
C PRO A 55 -3.73 -4.40 -10.01
N LYS A 56 -3.65 -5.69 -10.32
CA LYS A 56 -2.63 -6.57 -9.71
C LYS A 56 -1.21 -6.26 -10.15
N ASN A 57 -1.04 -5.88 -11.41
CA ASN A 57 0.26 -5.70 -12.05
C ASN A 57 1.07 -4.51 -11.51
N ILE A 58 0.46 -3.62 -10.73
CA ILE A 58 1.13 -2.49 -10.09
C ILE A 58 1.53 -2.78 -8.63
N VAL A 59 1.27 -3.98 -8.12
CA VAL A 59 1.59 -4.36 -6.75
C VAL A 59 2.54 -5.55 -6.73
N TYR A 60 3.62 -5.39 -5.97
CA TYR A 60 4.55 -6.46 -5.66
C TYR A 60 4.17 -7.10 -4.33
N CYS A 61 3.50 -8.26 -4.39
CA CYS A 61 3.19 -9.08 -3.23
C CYS A 61 4.40 -9.95 -2.89
N LYS A 62 5.10 -9.64 -1.81
CA LYS A 62 6.19 -10.50 -1.33
C LYS A 62 5.62 -11.49 -0.33
N LYS A 63 5.64 -12.79 -0.65
CA LYS A 63 5.12 -13.88 0.21
C LYS A 63 5.83 -14.07 1.56
N ASN A 64 6.76 -13.18 1.90
CA ASN A 64 7.46 -13.14 3.17
C ASN A 64 8.00 -11.72 3.36
N LEU A 65 7.15 -10.80 3.78
CA LEU A 65 7.59 -9.52 4.35
C LEU A 65 8.05 -9.76 5.80
N ASN A 66 8.85 -10.80 6.03
CA ASN A 66 9.60 -10.94 7.28
C ASN A 66 10.79 -9.97 7.20
N TYR A 67 10.49 -8.68 7.02
CA TYR A 67 11.45 -7.63 7.25
C TYR A 67 11.81 -7.75 8.72
N ASP A 68 13.12 -7.83 8.99
CA ASP A 68 13.64 -7.78 10.34
C ASP A 68 12.92 -6.66 11.10
N ASN A 69 12.43 -6.94 12.31
CA ASN A 69 11.69 -5.97 13.12
C ASN A 69 12.46 -4.65 13.24
N VAL A 70 13.80 -4.73 13.25
CA VAL A 70 14.69 -3.56 13.24
C VAL A 70 14.48 -2.69 11.99
N VAL A 71 14.37 -3.29 10.81
CA VAL A 71 14.17 -2.56 9.55
C VAL A 71 12.81 -1.88 9.53
N ASN A 72 11.77 -2.55 10.03
CA ASN A 72 10.43 -1.96 10.13
C ASN A 72 10.43 -0.77 11.09
N GLU A 73 10.97 -0.93 12.30
CA GLU A 73 11.08 0.14 13.30
C GLU A 73 11.89 1.33 12.77
N CYS A 74 13.07 1.09 12.16
CA CYS A 74 13.85 2.15 11.53
C CYS A 74 13.07 2.89 10.43
N THR A 75 12.29 2.15 9.63
CA THR A 75 11.47 2.74 8.57
C THR A 75 10.36 3.63 9.16
N GLU A 76 9.69 3.21 10.23
CA GLU A 76 8.67 4.04 10.89
C GLU A 76 9.29 5.28 11.55
N ILE A 77 10.42 5.15 12.24
CA ILE A 77 11.12 6.30 12.85
C ILE A 77 11.52 7.32 11.79
N LEU A 78 12.07 6.88 10.65
CA LEU A 78 12.43 7.78 9.55
C LEU A 78 11.22 8.53 8.99
N ARG A 79 10.04 7.89 8.94
CA ARG A 79 8.79 8.56 8.53
C ARG A 79 8.37 9.63 9.53
N GLU A 80 8.39 9.31 10.82
CA GLU A 80 8.08 10.28 11.88
C GLU A 80 9.02 11.49 11.83
N TRP A 81 10.31 11.24 11.64
CA TRP A 81 11.32 12.29 11.52
C TRP A 81 11.09 13.16 10.29
N PHE A 82 10.70 12.56 9.16
CA PHE A 82 10.36 13.32 7.95
C PHE A 82 9.17 14.25 8.17
N ASP A 83 8.14 13.80 8.90
CA ASP A 83 6.98 14.62 9.23
C ASP A 83 7.33 15.77 10.19
N ILE A 84 8.18 15.51 11.19
CA ILE A 84 8.68 16.55 12.10
C ILE A 84 9.51 17.56 11.32
N TRP A 85 10.44 17.09 10.49
CA TRP A 85 11.30 17.94 9.67
C TRP A 85 10.48 18.85 8.76
N LYS A 86 9.47 18.30 8.07
CA LYS A 86 8.55 19.10 7.26
C LYS A 86 7.88 20.20 8.08
N ARG A 87 7.38 19.90 9.28
CA ARG A 87 6.72 20.90 10.14
C ARG A 87 7.65 22.03 10.62
N LEU A 88 8.95 21.77 10.73
CA LEU A 88 9.91 22.73 11.26
C LEU A 88 10.54 23.62 10.18
N TYR A 89 10.70 23.11 8.97
CA TYR A 89 11.51 23.75 7.93
C TYR A 89 10.77 24.04 6.62
N VAL A 90 9.54 23.55 6.45
CA VAL A 90 8.69 23.81 5.27
C VAL A 90 7.38 24.47 5.71
#